data_AF-A0A1H8WQ69-F1
#
_entry.id   AF-A0A1H8WQ69-F1
#
_cell.length_a   1.000
_cell.length_b   1.000
_cell.length_c   1.000
_cell.angle_alpha   90.00
_cell.angle_beta   90.00
_cell.angle_gamma   90.00
#
_symmetry.space_group_name_H-M   'P 1'
#
loop_
_entity.id
_entity.type
_entity.pdbx_description
1 polymer ?
#
loop_
_entity_poly.entity_id
_entity_poly.type
_entity_poly.pdbx_seq_one_letter_code
_entity_poly.pdbx_strand_id
1 'polypeptide(L)'
;MSEHVRYTQAGRLMAIDTVLGADVLLLERLEVEEGINRLFTIQARVRAQRDEVRPDEIVGTAADISLTLADGSQRVWNGLVTELHEGPIVTRGAR
;
A
#
# COMPACT_ATOMS: atom_id res chain seq x y z
N MET A 1 -6.26 2.64 -26.60
CA MET A 1 -6.08 3.67 -25.56
C MET A 1 -6.92 3.23 -24.37
N SER A 2 -6.35 2.45 -23.45
CA SER A 2 -7.09 1.94 -22.30
C SER A 2 -7.39 3.09 -21.35
N GLU A 3 -8.66 3.25 -20.99
CA GLU A 3 -9.10 4.23 -20.00
C GLU A 3 -8.60 3.81 -18.61
N HIS A 4 -7.59 4.52 -18.10
CA HIS A 4 -7.14 4.34 -16.72
C HIS A 4 -8.17 5.00 -15.79
N VAL A 5 -9.01 4.20 -15.14
CA VAL A 5 -9.83 4.68 -14.02
C VAL A 5 -8.87 5.14 -12.93
N ARG A 6 -8.83 6.44 -12.66
CA ARG A 6 -8.03 6.99 -11.56
C ARG A 6 -8.66 6.58 -10.24
N TYR A 7 -7.88 5.90 -9.42
CA TYR A 7 -8.26 5.53 -8.06
C TYR A 7 -7.73 6.57 -7.08
N THR A 8 -8.26 6.60 -5.86
CA THR A 8 -7.71 7.42 -4.78
C THR A 8 -7.76 6.69 -3.45
N GLN A 9 -6.78 6.98 -2.61
CA GLN A 9 -6.72 6.58 -1.21
C GLN A 9 -7.68 7.39 -0.33
N ALA A 10 -8.11 8.57 -0.79
CA ALA A 10 -8.97 9.45 -0.02
C ALA A 10 -10.28 8.74 0.38
N GLY A 11 -10.61 8.79 1.67
CA GLY A 11 -11.84 8.23 2.23
C GLY A 11 -11.86 6.71 2.38
N ARG A 12 -10.73 6.02 2.18
CA ARG A 12 -10.64 4.57 2.43
C ARG A 12 -10.45 4.24 3.92
N LEU A 13 -10.92 3.04 4.30
CA LEU A 13 -10.71 2.50 5.64
C LEU A 13 -9.22 2.31 5.97
N MET A 14 -8.45 1.90 4.96
CA MET A 14 -7.00 1.72 5.04
C MET A 14 -6.32 2.48 3.90
N ALA A 15 -5.15 3.05 4.18
CA ALA A 15 -4.34 3.75 3.20
C ALA A 15 -2.85 3.43 3.38
N ILE A 16 -2.08 3.62 2.31
CA ILE A 16 -0.62 3.60 2.33
C ILE A 16 -0.10 4.91 1.70
N ASP A 17 0.82 5.57 2.38
CA ASP A 17 1.58 6.72 1.89
C ASP A 17 3.04 6.31 1.71
N THR A 18 3.63 6.71 0.58
CA THR A 18 5.00 6.30 0.19
C THR A 18 5.67 7.43 -0.58
N VAL A 19 6.99 7.34 -0.72
CA VAL A 19 7.79 8.26 -1.53
C VAL A 19 7.38 8.37 -3.00
N LEU A 20 6.62 7.40 -3.52
CA LEU A 20 6.14 7.41 -4.90
C LEU A 20 5.06 8.49 -5.14
N GLY A 21 4.51 9.05 -4.07
CA GLY A 21 3.47 10.07 -4.10
C GLY A 21 2.07 9.51 -3.89
N ALA A 22 1.14 10.43 -3.66
CA ALA A 22 -0.25 10.12 -3.40
C ALA A 22 -0.88 9.32 -4.55
N ASP A 23 -1.71 8.34 -4.20
CA ASP A 23 -2.51 7.52 -5.10
C ASP A 23 -1.72 6.62 -6.08
N VAL A 24 -0.39 6.67 -6.14
CA VAL A 24 0.41 5.78 -7.02
C VAL A 24 0.22 4.31 -6.65
N LEU A 25 0.17 4.02 -5.34
CA LEU A 25 -0.15 2.70 -4.80
C LEU A 25 -1.47 2.76 -4.05
N LEU A 26 -2.38 1.85 -4.42
CA LEU A 26 -3.68 1.71 -3.81
C LEU A 26 -3.70 0.45 -2.92
N LEU A 27 -3.96 0.61 -1.62
CA LEU A 27 -3.92 -0.50 -0.67
C LEU A 27 -5.18 -1.39 -0.80
N GLU A 28 -5.00 -2.69 -1.05
CA GLU A 28 -6.11 -3.64 -1.23
C GLU A 28 -6.23 -4.62 -0.05
N ARG A 29 -5.09 -5.04 0.52
CA ARG A 29 -5.04 -5.95 1.67
C ARG A 29 -3.89 -5.55 2.57
N LEU A 30 -4.12 -5.65 3.87
CA LEU A 30 -3.15 -5.36 4.90
C LEU A 30 -3.12 -6.52 5.91
N GLU A 31 -1.93 -7.06 6.17
CA GLU A 31 -1.66 -8.00 7.25
C GLU A 31 -0.55 -7.41 8.13
N VAL A 32 -0.80 -7.33 9.43
CA VAL A 32 0.13 -6.74 10.42
C VAL A 32 0.36 -7.75 11.52
N GLU A 33 1.62 -8.11 11.75
CA GLU A 33 2.04 -9.00 12.81
C GLU A 33 2.91 -8.22 13.82
N GLU A 34 2.43 -8.11 15.06
CA GLU A 34 3.10 -7.39 16.14
C GLU A 34 3.30 -8.32 17.35
N GLY A 35 4.31 -8.05 18.16
CA GLY A 35 4.54 -8.79 19.41
C GLY A 35 5.49 -8.05 20.35
N ILE A 36 5.45 -8.42 21.63
CA ILE A 36 6.35 -7.87 22.64
C ILE A 36 7.77 -8.39 22.36
N ASN A 37 8.76 -7.49 22.36
CA ASN A 37 10.18 -7.82 22.15
C ASN A 37 10.48 -8.48 20.78
N ARG A 38 9.82 -8.01 19.72
CA ARG A 38 10.16 -8.36 18.35
C ARG A 38 9.83 -7.23 17.39
N LEU A 39 10.47 -7.26 16.22
CA LEU A 39 10.08 -6.41 15.10
C LEU A 39 8.68 -6.81 14.63
N PHE A 40 7.89 -5.81 14.24
CA PHE A 40 6.66 -6.03 13.54
C PHE A 40 6.94 -6.36 12.07
N THR A 41 5.99 -7.04 11.43
CA THR A 41 5.99 -7.26 9.98
C THR A 41 4.69 -6.74 9.41
N ILE A 42 4.77 -6.00 8.31
CA ILE A 42 3.61 -5.52 7.56
C ILE A 42 3.68 -6.08 6.15
N GLN A 43 2.64 -6.79 5.74
CA GLN A 43 2.45 -7.21 4.36
C GLN A 43 1.30 -6.42 3.75
N ALA A 44 1.61 -5.59 2.76
CA ALA A 44 0.65 -4.75 2.06
C ALA A 44 0.50 -5.25 0.61
N ARG A 45 -0.69 -5.69 0.23
CA ARG A 45 -1.04 -5.91 -1.18
C ARG A 45 -1.56 -4.62 -1.76
N VAL A 46 -0.88 -4.12 -2.78
CA VAL A 46 -1.20 -2.85 -3.43
C VAL A 46 -1.48 -3.04 -4.91
N ARG A 47 -2.28 -2.13 -5.46
CA ARG A 47 -2.49 -1.97 -6.90
C ARG A 47 -1.80 -0.69 -7.36
N ALA A 48 -0.93 -0.79 -8.35
CA ALA A 48 -0.31 0.37 -8.96
C ALA A 48 -1.26 1.06 -9.95
N GLN A 49 -1.26 2.40 -9.98
CA GLN A 49 -1.96 3.18 -11.01
C GLN A 49 -1.13 3.42 -12.27
N ARG A 50 0.19 3.40 -12.14
CA ARG A 50 1.13 3.44 -13.26
C ARG A 50 1.45 2.03 -13.74
N ASP A 51 1.90 1.92 -14.99
CA ASP A 51 2.16 0.63 -15.64
C ASP A 51 3.33 -0.13 -15.00
N GLU A 52 4.29 0.57 -14.41
CA GLU A 52 5.49 -0.02 -13.81
C GLU A 52 5.87 0.70 -12.52
N VAL A 53 6.28 -0.06 -11.49
CA VAL A 53 6.88 0.45 -10.26
C VAL A 53 8.22 -0.25 -10.08
N ARG A 54 9.33 0.48 -10.23
CA ARG A 54 10.66 -0.14 -10.11
C ARG A 54 11.03 -0.31 -8.63
N PRO A 55 11.61 -1.46 -8.21
CA PRO A 55 11.96 -1.70 -6.82
C PRO A 55 12.88 -0.63 -6.21
N ASP A 56 13.82 -0.07 -6.98
CA ASP A 56 14.75 0.96 -6.52
C ASP A 56 14.10 2.32 -6.23
N GLU A 57 12.85 2.54 -6.65
CA GLU A 57 12.11 3.76 -6.32
C GLU A 57 11.48 3.71 -4.91
N ILE A 58 11.35 2.53 -4.31
CA ILE A 58 10.57 2.36 -3.06
C ILE A 58 11.28 1.51 -1.99
N VAL A 59 12.03 0.49 -2.37
CA VAL A 59 12.77 -0.33 -1.39
C VAL A 59 13.83 0.52 -0.70
N GLY A 60 13.91 0.39 0.63
CA GLY A 60 14.78 1.21 1.47
C GLY A 60 14.18 2.56 1.85
N THR A 61 12.93 2.84 1.49
CA THR A 61 12.22 4.08 1.88
C THR A 61 11.13 3.80 2.90
N ALA A 62 10.72 4.83 3.63
CA ALA A 62 9.64 4.71 4.60
C ALA A 62 8.26 4.67 3.90
N ALA A 63 7.32 3.96 4.52
CA ALA A 63 5.92 3.96 4.15
C ALA A 63 5.05 4.07 5.41
N ASP A 64 4.04 4.93 5.34
CA ASP A 64 3.04 5.07 6.40
C ASP A 64 1.79 4.30 6.02
N ILE A 65 1.31 3.45 6.93
CA ILE A 65 0.07 2.71 6.77
C ILE A 65 -0.91 3.23 7.82
N SER A 66 -2.11 3.59 7.40
CA SER A 66 -3.17 4.05 8.31
C SER A 66 -4.39 3.13 8.24
N LEU A 67 -4.99 2.83 9.40
CA LEU A 67 -6.28 2.17 9.55
C LEU A 67 -7.22 3.05 10.36
N THR A 68 -8.37 3.40 9.78
CA THR A 68 -9.43 4.11 10.48
C THR A 68 -10.21 3.12 11.36
N LEU A 69 -10.30 3.42 12.66
CA LEU A 69 -10.98 2.60 13.65
C LEU A 69 -12.46 3.00 13.77
N ALA A 70 -13.24 2.17 14.49
CA ALA A 70 -14.68 2.39 14.65
C ALA A 70 -15.05 3.70 15.37
N ASP A 71 -14.13 4.21 16.20
CA ASP A 71 -14.28 5.50 16.90
C ASP A 71 -13.85 6.71 16.04
N GLY A 72 -13.45 6.48 14.78
CA GLY A 72 -12.97 7.50 13.86
C GLY A 72 -11.50 7.89 14.06
N SER A 73 -10.81 7.35 15.07
CA SER A 73 -9.37 7.54 15.22
C SER A 73 -8.60 6.76 14.15
N GLN A 74 -7.35 7.18 13.89
CA GLN A 74 -6.46 6.47 12.98
C GLN A 74 -5.34 5.81 13.75
N ARG A 75 -5.20 4.49 13.55
CA ARG A 75 -3.98 3.77 13.89
C ARG A 75 -3.01 3.89 12.74
N VAL A 76 -1.78 4.32 13.03
CA VAL A 76 -0.73 4.51 12.03
C VAL A 76 0.47 3.63 12.37
N TRP A 77 1.04 3.01 11.35
CA TRP A 77 2.34 2.36 11.40
C TRP A 77 3.26 3.02 10.39
N ASN A 78 4.44 3.43 10.85
CA ASN A 78 5.55 3.81 9.97
C ASN A 78 6.48 2.61 9.83
N GLY A 79 6.71 2.17 8.61
CA GLY A 79 7.56 1.01 8.30
C GLY A 79 8.63 1.35 7.27
N LEU A 80 9.67 0.53 7.21
CA LEU A 80 10.66 0.56 6.14
C LEU A 80 10.30 -0.50 5.10
N VAL A 81 10.24 -0.13 3.82
CA VAL A 81 10.00 -1.08 2.74
C VAL A 81 11.26 -1.90 2.51
N THR A 82 11.21 -3.21 2.81
CA THR A 82 12.35 -4.12 2.67
C THR A 82 12.31 -4.95 1.39
N GLU A 83 11.12 -5.23 0.86
CA GLU A 83 10.91 -6.02 -0.35
C GLU A 83 9.71 -5.51 -1.17
N LEU A 84 9.77 -5.68 -2.48
CA LEU A 84 8.67 -5.43 -3.41
C LEU A 84 8.55 -6.63 -4.34
N HIS A 85 7.37 -7.24 -4.37
CA HIS A 85 7.07 -8.38 -5.24
C HIS A 85 6.06 -7.94 -6.30
N GLU A 86 6.43 -8.05 -7.57
CA GLU A 86 5.53 -7.74 -8.66
C GLU A 86 4.46 -8.85 -8.81
N GLY A 87 3.20 -8.44 -8.78
CA GLY A 87 2.06 -9.31 -9.04
C GLY A 87 1.70 -9.34 -10.52
N PRO A 88 0.81 -10.26 -10.95
CA PRO A 88 0.32 -10.27 -12.31
C PRO A 88 -0.41 -8.96 -12.66
N ILE A 89 -0.35 -8.54 -13.93
CA ILE A 89 -1.11 -7.39 -14.43
C ILE A 89 -2.61 -7.70 -14.31
N VAL A 90 -3.31 -6.98 -13.44
CA VAL A 90 -4.75 -7.18 -13.20
C VAL A 90 -5.59 -6.22 -14.06
N THR A 91 -6.03 -6.68 -15.22
CA THR A 91 -7.07 -6.01 -16.02
C THR A 91 -8.45 -6.29 -15.43
N ARG A 92 -9.33 -5.27 -15.39
CA ARG A 92 -10.73 -5.43 -14.95
C ARG A 92 -11.41 -6.50 -15.80
N GLY A 93 -11.74 -7.66 -15.21
CA GLY A 93 -12.43 -8.78 -15.88
C GLY A 93 -11.82 -10.15 -15.64
N ALA A 94 -10.54 -10.22 -15.25
CA ALA A 94 -9.93 -11.44 -14.74
C ALA A 94 -10.31 -11.58 -13.25
N ARG A 95 -11.26 -12.48 -12.95
CA ARG A 95 -11.54 -12.96 -11.59
C ARG A 95 -10.81 -14.27 -11.36
#